data_AF-A8G6M8-F1
#
_entry.id   AF-A8G6M8-F1
#
_cell.length_a   1.000
_cell.length_b   1.000
_cell.length_c   1.000
_cell.angle_alpha   90.00
_cell.angle_beta   90.00
_cell.angle_gamma   90.00
#
_symmetry.space_group_name_H-M   'P 1'
#
loop_
_entity.id
_entity.type
_entity.pdbx_description
1 polymer ?
#
loop_
_entity_poly.entity_id
_entity_poly.type
_entity_poly.pdbx_seq_one_letter_code
_entity_poly.pdbx_strand_id
1 'polypeptide(L)'
;MDRYLKSPEASKFLGISSSSLWELKRTKVLEPGKHWIYVTGKTRSNVLFNVDKIRQWQIDMTKYIESPERDIKAATKIKTFED
;
A
#
# COMPACT_ATOMS: atom_id res chain seq x y z
N MET A 1 6.40 0.46 18.46
CA MET A 1 5.00 0.90 18.53
C MET A 1 4.63 1.45 17.17
N ASP A 2 3.57 0.95 16.55
CA ASP A 2 3.22 1.34 15.18
C ASP A 2 2.72 2.78 15.14
N ARG A 3 3.27 3.59 14.21
CA ARG A 3 2.95 5.01 14.09
C ARG A 3 1.76 5.24 13.17
N TYR A 4 0.64 5.67 13.75
CA TYR A 4 -0.59 6.01 13.03
C TYR A 4 -0.74 7.53 12.87
N LEU A 5 -0.76 8.01 11.62
CA LEU A 5 -0.80 9.43 11.30
C LEU A 5 -1.94 9.79 10.34
N LYS A 6 -2.39 11.05 10.36
CA LYS A 6 -3.35 11.57 9.37
C LYS A 6 -2.68 11.68 8.01
N SER A 7 -3.50 11.69 6.95
CA SER A 7 -3.04 11.71 5.56
C SER A 7 -1.96 12.77 5.25
N PRO A 8 -2.05 14.05 5.70
CA PRO A 8 -1.02 15.05 5.40
C PRO A 8 0.34 14.74 6.02
N GLU A 9 0.37 14.20 7.24
CA GLU A 9 1.61 13.85 7.94
C GLU A 9 2.19 12.55 7.39
N ALA A 10 1.33 11.53 7.20
CA ALA A 10 1.71 10.26 6.59
C ALA A 10 2.33 10.47 5.20
N SER A 11 1.74 11.37 4.40
CA SER A 11 2.23 11.77 3.08
C SER A 11 3.67 12.29 3.14
N LYS A 12 3.98 13.18 4.09
CA LYS A 12 5.35 13.69 4.30
C LYS A 12 6.32 12.58 4.71
N PHE A 13 5.92 11.71 5.64
CA PHE A 13 6.78 10.63 6.12
C PHE A 13 7.05 9.54 5.08
N LEU A 14 6.09 9.27 4.20
CA LEU A 14 6.17 8.21 3.19
C LEU A 14 6.70 8.69 1.84
N GLY A 15 6.85 10.00 1.65
CA GLY A 15 7.33 10.59 0.39
C GLY A 15 6.35 10.40 -0.77
N ILE A 16 5.05 10.22 -0.49
CA ILE A 16 3.99 10.07 -1.50
C ILE A 16 2.87 11.06 -1.25
N SER A 17 2.13 11.43 -2.30
CA SER A 17 1.02 12.38 -2.16
C SER A 17 -0.10 11.82 -1.27
N SER A 18 -0.84 12.71 -0.61
CA SER A 18 -2.04 12.34 0.14
C SER A 18 -3.08 11.66 -0.76
N SER A 19 -3.24 12.12 -2.00
CA SER A 19 -4.14 11.51 -2.99
C SER A 19 -3.73 10.06 -3.31
N SER A 20 -2.43 9.81 -3.47
CA SER A 20 -1.90 8.46 -3.71
C SER A 20 -2.16 7.53 -2.51
N LEU A 21 -2.01 8.02 -1.28
CA LEU A 21 -2.38 7.26 -0.06
C LEU A 21 -3.85 6.83 -0.07
N TRP A 22 -4.75 7.76 -0.41
CA TRP A 22 -6.18 7.48 -0.49
C TRP A 22 -6.53 6.54 -1.65
N GLU A 23 -5.82 6.66 -2.77
CA GLU A 23 -5.96 5.75 -3.89
C GLU A 23 -5.55 4.33 -3.53
N LEU A 24 -4.37 4.14 -2.93
CA LEU A 24 -3.88 2.83 -2.47
C LEU A 24 -4.84 2.18 -1.46
N LYS A 25 -5.48 3.00 -0.60
CA LYS A 25 -6.56 2.54 0.27
C LYS A 25 -7.80 2.12 -0.53
N ARG A 26 -8.25 2.97 -1.47
CA ARG A 26 -9.47 2.76 -2.28
C ARG A 26 -9.36 1.51 -3.16
N THR A 27 -8.20 1.29 -3.76
CA THR A 27 -7.90 0.12 -4.60
C THR A 27 -7.58 -1.14 -3.80
N LYS A 28 -7.68 -1.07 -2.46
CA LYS A 28 -7.45 -2.18 -1.52
C LYS A 28 -6.02 -2.75 -1.55
N VAL A 29 -5.05 -1.99 -2.05
CA VAL A 29 -3.63 -2.33 -1.94
C VAL A 29 -3.19 -2.27 -0.46
N LEU A 30 -3.70 -1.28 0.28
CA LEU A 30 -3.49 -1.17 1.72
C LEU A 30 -4.58 -1.89 2.52
N GLU A 31 -4.21 -3.00 3.15
CA GLU A 31 -5.05 -3.78 4.07
C GLU A 31 -5.55 -2.97 5.29
N PRO A 32 -6.85 -3.03 5.63
CA PRO A 32 -7.40 -2.44 6.87
C PRO A 32 -6.84 -3.15 8.11
N GLY A 33 -6.69 -2.43 9.22
CA GLY A 33 -6.11 -2.94 10.47
C GLY A 33 -4.58 -2.96 10.46
N LYS A 34 -3.98 -3.31 9.32
CA LYS A 34 -2.52 -3.36 9.12
C LYS A 34 -1.94 -2.03 8.68
N HIS A 35 -2.42 -1.50 7.56
CA HIS A 35 -1.88 -0.27 6.95
C HIS A 35 -2.70 0.96 7.30
N TRP A 36 -3.97 0.81 7.68
CA TRP A 36 -4.82 1.94 8.06
C TRP A 36 -5.95 1.49 8.98
N ILE A 37 -6.48 2.43 9.75
CA ILE A 37 -7.64 2.22 10.64
C ILE A 37 -8.60 3.41 10.56
N TYR A 38 -9.87 3.14 10.88
CA TYR A 38 -10.82 4.18 11.24
C TYR A 38 -10.56 4.61 12.68
N VAL A 39 -10.39 5.92 12.93
CA VAL A 39 -10.11 6.48 14.26
C VAL A 39 -11.08 5.98 15.33
N THR A 40 -12.37 5.86 14.99
CA THR A 40 -13.41 5.45 15.93
C THR A 40 -13.83 3.99 15.76
N GLY A 41 -13.15 3.23 14.89
CA GLY A 41 -13.56 1.88 14.49
C GLY A 41 -14.83 1.83 13.62
N LYS A 42 -15.50 2.96 13.39
CA LYS A 42 -16.71 3.04 12.56
C LYS A 42 -16.37 3.42 11.13
N THR A 43 -17.11 2.83 10.19
CA THR A 43 -17.03 3.24 8.78
C THR A 43 -17.36 4.73 8.64
N ARG A 44 -16.71 5.39 7.67
CA ARG A 44 -16.82 6.83 7.38
C ARG A 44 -16.19 7.78 8.41
N SER A 45 -15.58 7.29 9.49
CA SER A 45 -14.79 8.17 10.36
C SER A 45 -13.49 8.62 9.68
N ASN A 46 -12.78 9.57 10.31
CA ASN A 46 -11.40 9.89 9.95
C ASN A 46 -10.54 8.62 9.90
N VAL A 47 -9.56 8.62 9.00
CA VAL A 47 -8.64 7.51 8.76
C VAL A 47 -7.24 7.89 9.23
N LEU A 48 -6.58 6.95 9.90
CA LEU A 48 -5.16 7.02 10.21
C LEU A 48 -4.41 5.96 9.42
N PHE A 49 -3.23 6.31 8.94
CA PHE A 49 -2.33 5.45 8.18
C PHE A 49 -1.16 5.03 9.05
N ASN A 50 -0.87 3.73 9.06
CA ASN A 50 0.29 3.15 9.73
C ASN A 50 1.52 3.34 8.85
N VAL A 51 2.31 4.37 9.14
CA VAL A 51 3.45 4.75 8.27
C VAL A 51 4.55 3.70 8.27
N ASP A 52 4.73 2.96 9.37
CA ASP A 52 5.78 1.94 9.46
C ASP A 52 5.45 0.74 8.58
N LYS A 53 4.19 0.26 8.61
CA LYS A 53 3.75 -0.85 7.76
C LYS A 53 3.66 -0.46 6.29
N ILE A 54 3.23 0.77 5.98
CA ILE A 54 3.21 1.23 4.59
C ILE A 54 4.63 1.39 4.05
N ARG A 55 5.59 1.86 4.85
CA ARG A 55 7.00 1.90 4.45
C ARG A 55 7.55 0.52 4.17
N GLN A 56 7.24 -0.47 5.01
CA GLN A 56 7.64 -1.86 4.76
C GLN A 56 7.05 -2.36 3.44
N TRP A 57 5.76 -2.11 3.20
CA TRP A 57 5.12 -2.44 1.93
C TRP A 57 5.82 -1.77 0.73
N GLN A 58 6.21 -0.49 0.82
CA GLN A 58 6.96 0.18 -0.25
C GLN A 58 8.28 -0.55 -0.54
N ILE A 59 9.04 -0.92 0.50
CA ILE A 59 10.30 -1.66 0.36
C ILE A 59 10.07 -3.01 -0.30
N ASP A 60 9.07 -3.76 0.15
CA ASP A 60 8.75 -5.09 -0.38
C ASP A 60 8.32 -5.00 -1.85
N MET A 61 7.53 -3.98 -2.21
CA MET A 61 7.14 -3.73 -3.61
C MET A 61 8.32 -3.33 -4.47
N THR A 62 9.24 -2.48 -4.00
CA THR A 62 10.46 -2.17 -4.74
C THR A 62 11.28 -3.44 -5.00
N LYS A 63 11.49 -4.27 -3.98
CA LYS A 63 12.20 -5.55 -4.15
C LYS A 63 11.51 -6.48 -5.15
N TYR A 64 10.18 -6.56 -5.10
CA TYR A 64 9.42 -7.36 -6.05
C TYR A 64 9.52 -6.83 -7.48
N ILE A 65 9.46 -5.50 -7.66
CA ILE A 65 9.54 -4.84 -8.96
C ILE A 65 10.91 -5.05 -9.62
N GLU A 66 11.97 -5.00 -8.83
CA GLU A 66 13.37 -5.18 -9.25
C GLU A 66 13.82 -6.66 -9.23
N SER A 67 12.95 -7.59 -8.80
CA SER A 67 13.29 -9.02 -8.75
C SER A 67 13.13 -9.67 -10.13
N PRO A 68 14.07 -10.54 -10.54
CA PRO A 68 13.93 -11.38 -11.74
C PRO A 68 12.65 -12.24 -11.76
N GLU A 69 12.09 -12.54 -10.59
CA GLU A 69 10.84 -13.31 -10.46
C GLU A 69 9.62 -12.61 -11.08
N ARG A 70 9.64 -11.27 -11.17
CA ARG A 70 8.60 -10.51 -11.85
C ARG A 70 8.59 -10.83 -13.34
N ASP A 71 9.75 -10.92 -13.97
CA ASP A 71 9.88 -11.20 -15.39
C ASP A 71 9.40 -12.62 -15.71
N ILE A 72 9.69 -13.59 -14.83
CA ILE A 72 9.21 -14.97 -14.95
C ILE A 72 7.68 -15.02 -14.84
N LYS A 73 7.07 -14.34 -13.84
CA LYS A 73 5.60 -14.30 -13.69
C LYS A 73 4.91 -13.58 -14.84
N ALA A 74 5.49 -12.49 -15.36
CA ALA A 74 4.98 -11.79 -16.53
C ALA A 74 5.04 -12.67 -17.78
N ALA A 75 6.15 -13.37 -18.01
CA ALA A 75 6.30 -14.30 -19.13
C ALA A 75 5.31 -15.48 -19.06
N THR A 76 5.04 -16.04 -17.87
CA THR A 76 4.06 -17.12 -17.72
C THR A 76 2.61 -16.69 -17.94
N LYS A 77 2.27 -15.41 -17.69
CA LYS A 77 0.93 -14.86 -17.97
C LYS A 77 0.67 -14.65 -19.46
N ILE A 78 1.70 -14.45 -20.29
CA ILE A 78 1.56 -14.30 -21.74
C ILE A 78 1.26 -15.67 -22.37
N LYS A 79 1.91 -16.74 -21.89
CA LYS A 79 1.70 -18.11 -22.42
C LYS A 79 0.29 -18.67 -22.21
N THR A 80 -0.51 -18.14 -21.28
CA THR A 80 -1.86 -18.64 -21.01
C THR A 80 -2.95 -18.02 -21.91
N PHE A 81 -2.59 -17.18 -22.88
CA PHE A 81 -3.51 -16.62 -23.89
C PHE A 81 -3.24 -17.14 -25.31
N GLU A 82 -2.36 -18.14 -25.46
CA GLU A 82 -2.19 -18.91 -26.70
C GLU A 82 -2.89 -20.27 -26.55
N ASP A 83 -4.23 -20.27 -26.57
CA ASP A 83 -5.08 -21.43 -26.90
C ASP A 83 -6.44 -20.93 -27.42
#